data_AF-A0A9D9LAB3-F1
#
_entry.id   AF-A0A9D9LAB3-F1
#
_cell.length_a   1.000
_cell.length_b   1.000
_cell.length_c   1.000
_cell.angle_alpha   90.00
_cell.angle_beta   90.00
_cell.angle_gamma   90.00
#
_symmetry.space_group_name_H-M   'P 1'
#
loop_
_entity.id
_entity.type
_entity.pdbx_description
1 polymer ?
#
loop_
_entity_poly.entity_id
_entity_poly.type
_entity_poly.pdbx_seq_one_letter_code
_entity_poly.pdbx_strand_id
1 'polypeptide(L)'
;MAMSNETMNLTERDDSNFFIRFVKYFIPWKGDKSSEVVRKIVFMCSIVLFSMSINQLKNYLVPSEEAKSYTKDVVEQYEPKFDENVSYEENSGSDDVEIAQPEVKQQKREVQEWAKDLLERNDDVVGWIKIPGLEDYDGNEYINFPVLQGENNDYYLYKNIDREYYESGSIYVDAWSNINAEEQTDNLTIFGHHMGYVGTSFTHLSEYKQGADFLKEHPIIEFNSIYENNCKYAIVSCFMINTKAE
;
A
#
# COMPACT_ATOMS: atom_id res chain seq x y z
N MET A 1 -11.31 -18.83 -69.23
CA MET A 1 -10.02 -18.18 -69.58
C MET A 1 -9.66 -17.27 -68.42
N ALA A 2 -8.58 -17.39 -67.67
CA ALA A 2 -7.49 -18.35 -67.64
C ALA A 2 -6.94 -18.35 -66.19
N MET A 3 -7.37 -19.31 -65.35
CA MET A 3 -6.75 -19.61 -64.04
C MET A 3 -5.48 -20.45 -64.24
N SER A 4 -4.58 -19.99 -65.11
CA SER A 4 -3.38 -20.76 -65.51
C SER A 4 -2.09 -19.95 -65.46
N ASN A 5 -2.12 -18.69 -65.00
CA ASN A 5 -0.94 -17.81 -65.00
C ASN A 5 -0.35 -17.49 -63.62
N GLU A 6 -0.87 -18.05 -62.52
CA GLU A 6 -0.34 -17.76 -61.17
C GLU A 6 0.61 -18.83 -60.61
N THR A 7 0.93 -19.88 -61.35
CA THR A 7 1.86 -20.94 -60.88
C THR A 7 3.30 -20.80 -61.38
N MET A 8 3.67 -19.68 -62.03
CA MET A 8 5.03 -19.47 -62.56
C MET A 8 5.95 -18.61 -61.68
N ASN A 9 5.72 -18.58 -60.37
CA ASN A 9 6.70 -18.02 -59.42
C ASN A 9 6.66 -18.72 -58.06
N LEU A 10 6.53 -20.04 -58.07
CA LEU A 10 6.95 -20.84 -56.93
C LEU A 10 8.48 -20.78 -56.90
N THR A 11 9.02 -19.77 -56.21
CA THR A 11 10.42 -19.77 -55.77
C THR A 11 10.73 -21.14 -55.17
N GLU A 12 11.88 -21.70 -55.54
CA GLU A 12 12.40 -22.99 -55.05
C GLU A 12 12.03 -23.22 -53.58
N ARG A 13 11.56 -24.44 -53.25
CA ARG A 13 11.34 -24.84 -51.85
C ARG A 13 12.63 -24.57 -51.08
N ASP A 14 12.61 -23.55 -50.22
CA ASP A 14 13.76 -23.14 -49.42
C ASP A 14 14.05 -24.23 -48.37
N ASP A 15 14.90 -25.21 -48.65
CA ASP A 15 15.21 -26.37 -47.78
C ASP A 15 15.91 -26.02 -46.45
N SER A 16 15.96 -24.73 -46.07
CA SER A 16 16.53 -24.30 -44.80
C SER A 16 15.68 -24.70 -43.58
N ASN A 17 16.39 -24.98 -42.47
CA ASN A 17 15.78 -25.33 -41.19
C ASN A 17 14.74 -24.28 -40.75
N PHE A 18 13.73 -24.72 -39.99
CA PHE A 18 12.64 -23.87 -39.48
C PHE A 18 13.14 -22.54 -38.89
N PHE A 19 14.21 -22.59 -38.10
CA PHE A 19 14.82 -21.41 -37.48
C PHE A 19 15.36 -20.41 -38.52
N ILE A 20 15.98 -20.88 -39.60
CA ILE A 20 16.54 -20.02 -40.66
C ILE A 20 15.40 -19.36 -41.45
N ARG A 21 14.32 -20.09 -41.74
CA ARG A 21 13.12 -19.54 -42.37
C ARG A 21 12.47 -18.47 -41.49
N PHE A 22 12.39 -18.74 -40.18
CA PHE A 22 11.89 -17.80 -39.19
C PHE A 22 12.73 -16.52 -39.16
N VAL A 23 14.06 -16.64 -39.09
CA VAL A 23 14.97 -15.48 -39.12
C VAL A 23 14.87 -14.70 -40.43
N LYS A 24 14.85 -15.39 -41.59
CA LYS A 24 14.67 -14.76 -42.91
C LYS A 24 13.36 -13.99 -43.03
N TYR A 25 12.32 -14.40 -42.29
CA TYR A 25 11.03 -13.70 -42.31
C TYR A 25 11.10 -12.33 -41.61
N PHE A 26 11.84 -12.23 -40.51
CA PHE A 26 11.90 -11.03 -39.67
C PHE A 26 13.11 -10.12 -39.94
N ILE A 27 14.22 -10.66 -40.45
CA ILE A 27 15.48 -9.93 -40.66
C ILE A 27 15.74 -9.76 -42.17
N PRO A 28 16.18 -8.56 -42.63
CA PRO A 28 16.56 -8.37 -44.04
C PRO A 28 17.63 -9.35 -44.49
N TRP A 29 17.41 -10.01 -45.64
CA TRP A 29 18.34 -11.00 -46.19
C TRP A 29 18.85 -10.58 -47.57
N LYS A 30 20.07 -11.00 -47.92
CA LYS A 30 20.63 -10.75 -49.26
C LYS A 30 19.79 -11.48 -50.31
N GLY A 31 19.17 -10.72 -51.22
CA GLY A 31 18.26 -11.23 -52.26
C GLY A 31 16.80 -10.77 -52.09
N ASP A 32 16.47 -10.13 -50.96
CA ASP A 32 15.14 -9.55 -50.75
C ASP A 32 14.86 -8.38 -51.72
N LYS A 33 13.61 -8.28 -52.17
CA LYS A 33 13.12 -7.09 -52.91
C LYS A 33 13.16 -5.87 -52.00
N SER A 34 13.39 -4.68 -52.57
CA SER A 34 13.50 -3.44 -51.80
C SER A 34 12.29 -3.16 -50.88
N SER A 35 11.08 -3.52 -51.29
CA SER A 35 9.87 -3.40 -50.45
C SER A 35 9.88 -4.33 -49.24
N GLU A 36 10.44 -5.54 -49.37
CA GLU A 36 10.57 -6.52 -48.28
C GLU A 36 11.61 -6.08 -47.25
N VAL A 37 12.72 -5.52 -47.72
CA VAL A 37 13.75 -4.94 -46.85
C VAL A 37 13.16 -3.82 -45.99
N VAL A 38 12.41 -2.90 -46.60
CA VAL A 38 11.78 -1.78 -45.88
C VAL A 38 10.77 -2.28 -44.84
N ARG A 39 9.89 -3.23 -45.20
CA ARG A 39 8.92 -3.82 -44.28
C ARG A 39 9.59 -4.42 -43.03
N LYS A 40 10.66 -5.19 -43.22
CA LYS A 40 11.41 -5.83 -42.12
C LYS A 40 12.12 -4.80 -41.23
N ILE A 41 12.68 -3.73 -41.81
CA ILE A 41 13.27 -2.63 -41.05
C ILE A 41 12.23 -1.94 -40.17
N VAL A 42 11.06 -1.58 -40.74
CA VAL A 42 9.97 -0.95 -39.98
C VAL A 42 9.49 -1.84 -38.83
N PHE A 43 9.35 -3.14 -39.08
CA PHE A 43 8.98 -4.11 -38.05
C PHE A 43 10.02 -4.17 -36.92
N MET A 44 11.32 -4.26 -37.24
CA MET A 44 12.39 -4.25 -36.25
C MET A 44 12.43 -2.95 -35.43
N CYS A 45 12.28 -1.79 -36.07
CA CYS A 45 12.16 -0.51 -35.37
C CYS A 45 10.95 -0.48 -34.43
N SER A 46 9.82 -1.07 -34.84
CA SER A 46 8.61 -1.14 -34.02
C SER A 46 8.80 -2.02 -32.78
N ILE A 47 9.54 -3.14 -32.89
CA ILE A 47 9.89 -3.98 -31.74
C ILE A 47 10.77 -3.23 -30.75
N VAL A 48 11.75 -2.47 -31.24
CA VAL A 48 12.62 -1.65 -30.38
C VAL A 48 11.80 -0.61 -29.63
N LEU A 49 10.92 0.13 -30.34
CA LEU A 49 10.04 1.13 -29.73
C LEU A 49 9.08 0.50 -28.71
N PHE A 50 8.51 -0.66 -29.03
CA PHE A 50 7.64 -1.41 -28.12
C PHE A 50 8.40 -1.86 -26.87
N SER A 51 9.63 -2.35 -27.03
CA SER A 51 10.47 -2.76 -25.90
C SER A 51 10.85 -1.59 -25.00
N MET A 52 11.18 -0.42 -25.58
CA MET A 52 11.40 0.82 -24.83
C MET A 52 10.14 1.25 -24.08
N SER A 53 8.97 1.13 -24.71
CA SER A 53 7.68 1.47 -24.10
C SER A 53 7.34 0.55 -22.93
N ILE A 54 7.56 -0.76 -23.07
CA ILE A 54 7.42 -1.72 -21.95
C ILE A 54 8.39 -1.36 -20.82
N ASN A 55 9.63 -0.98 -21.13
CA ASN A 55 10.60 -0.65 -20.09
C ASN A 55 10.17 0.60 -19.28
N GLN A 56 9.64 1.61 -19.96
CA GLN A 56 9.05 2.77 -19.28
C GLN A 56 7.81 2.38 -18.46
N LEU A 57 6.98 1.49 -18.98
CA LEU A 57 5.78 1.00 -18.28
C LEU A 57 6.13 0.17 -17.04
N LYS A 58 7.21 -0.61 -17.07
CA LYS A 58 7.68 -1.37 -15.89
C LYS A 58 8.06 -0.45 -14.73
N ASN A 59 8.76 0.65 -15.01
CA ASN A 59 9.09 1.64 -13.97
C ASN A 59 7.85 2.31 -13.36
N TYR A 60 6.71 2.29 -14.07
CA TYR A 60 5.46 2.84 -13.59
C TYR A 60 4.58 1.80 -12.87
N LEU A 61 4.59 0.54 -13.32
CA LEU A 61 3.73 -0.53 -12.79
C LEU A 61 4.38 -1.36 -11.68
N VAL A 62 5.71 -1.36 -11.57
CA VAL A 62 6.42 -2.06 -10.50
C VAL A 62 6.88 -1.00 -9.51
N PRO A 63 6.18 -0.84 -8.37
CA PRO A 63 6.70 -0.04 -7.26
C PRO A 63 8.11 -0.50 -6.91
N SER A 64 9.01 0.42 -6.53
CA SER A 64 10.33 0.00 -6.09
C SER A 64 10.19 -1.00 -4.94
N GLU A 65 10.87 -2.14 -5.04
CA GLU A 65 10.99 -3.12 -3.95
C GLU A 65 11.44 -2.42 -2.64
N GLU A 66 12.25 -1.37 -2.77
CA GLU A 66 12.68 -0.48 -1.68
C GLU A 66 11.50 0.12 -0.89
N ALA A 67 10.41 0.53 -1.57
CA ALA A 67 9.24 1.09 -0.92
C ALA A 67 8.42 0.06 -0.13
N LYS A 68 8.48 -1.22 -0.48
CA LYS A 68 7.85 -2.28 0.32
C LYS A 68 8.78 -2.80 1.41
N SER A 69 10.08 -2.84 1.13
CA SER A 69 11.12 -3.31 2.06
C SER A 69 11.09 -2.52 3.35
N TYR A 70 11.13 -1.18 3.31
CA TYR A 70 11.24 -0.40 4.56
C TYR A 70 10.06 -0.65 5.52
N THR A 71 8.82 -0.74 5.01
CA THR A 71 7.64 -1.02 5.83
C THR A 71 7.78 -2.39 6.47
N LYS A 72 8.14 -3.38 5.65
CA LYS A 72 8.31 -4.76 6.09
C LYS A 72 9.39 -4.88 7.16
N ASP A 73 10.52 -4.20 6.97
CA ASP A 73 11.63 -4.18 7.92
C ASP A 73 11.21 -3.55 9.26
N VAL A 74 10.40 -2.48 9.23
CA VAL A 74 9.85 -1.86 10.45
C VAL A 74 8.89 -2.80 11.16
N VAL A 75 7.96 -3.44 10.45
CA VAL A 75 7.00 -4.38 11.04
C VAL A 75 7.73 -5.60 11.62
N GLU A 76 8.62 -6.23 10.84
CA GLU A 76 9.37 -7.42 11.28
C GLU A 76 10.22 -7.15 12.53
N GLN A 77 10.78 -5.94 12.65
CA GLN A 77 11.63 -5.59 13.78
C GLN A 77 10.86 -5.06 14.99
N TYR A 78 9.80 -4.28 14.79
CA TYR A 78 9.17 -3.48 15.86
C TYR A 78 7.69 -3.79 16.11
N GLU A 79 7.07 -4.73 15.37
CA GLU A 79 5.66 -5.04 15.58
C GLU A 79 5.42 -5.48 17.05
N PRO A 80 4.58 -4.75 17.79
CA PRO A 80 4.22 -5.12 19.15
C PRO A 80 3.28 -6.33 19.15
N LYS A 81 3.54 -7.28 20.07
CA LYS A 81 2.66 -8.43 20.30
C LYS A 81 1.59 -8.06 21.32
N PHE A 82 0.47 -7.54 20.85
CA PHE A 82 -0.70 -7.28 21.69
C PHE A 82 -1.38 -8.59 22.09
N ASP A 83 -1.96 -8.64 23.29
CA ASP A 83 -2.67 -9.84 23.75
C ASP A 83 -4.06 -9.89 23.11
N GLU A 84 -4.39 -11.00 22.45
CA GLU A 84 -5.70 -11.20 21.85
C GLU A 84 -6.81 -11.38 22.90
N ASN A 85 -6.46 -11.72 24.14
CA ASN A 85 -7.41 -11.99 25.23
C ASN A 85 -7.69 -10.73 26.07
N VAL A 86 -8.51 -9.83 25.53
CA VAL A 86 -9.11 -8.77 26.36
C VAL A 86 -10.35 -9.34 27.06
N SER A 87 -10.32 -9.43 28.40
CA SER A 87 -11.52 -9.65 29.19
C SER A 87 -12.33 -8.37 29.23
N TYR A 88 -13.48 -8.37 28.59
CA TYR A 88 -14.48 -7.33 28.78
C TYR A 88 -15.01 -7.48 30.22
N GLU A 89 -14.75 -6.50 31.09
CA GLU A 89 -15.70 -6.29 32.18
C GLU A 89 -16.99 -5.85 31.51
N GLU A 90 -17.99 -6.75 31.48
CA GLU A 90 -19.36 -6.39 31.13
C GLU A 90 -19.76 -5.24 32.04
N ASN A 91 -19.80 -4.03 31.48
CA ASN A 91 -20.59 -2.97 32.07
C ASN A 91 -22.06 -3.38 31.86
N SER A 92 -22.58 -4.20 32.78
CA SER A 92 -23.99 -4.47 32.91
C SER A 92 -24.66 -3.13 33.18
N GLY A 93 -25.26 -2.55 32.14
CA GLY A 93 -26.02 -1.32 32.22
C GLY A 93 -27.09 -1.42 33.31
N SER A 94 -26.78 -0.86 34.47
CA SER A 94 -27.78 -0.43 35.45
C SER A 94 -28.22 0.97 35.06
N ASP A 95 -29.52 1.18 34.90
CA ASP A 95 -30.20 2.43 34.52
C ASP A 95 -30.12 3.54 35.59
N ASP A 96 -29.06 3.55 36.40
CA ASP A 96 -28.93 4.37 37.59
C ASP A 96 -27.82 5.41 37.36
N VAL A 97 -28.04 6.37 36.46
CA VAL A 97 -27.09 7.48 36.24
C VAL A 97 -27.20 8.46 37.42
N GLU A 98 -26.44 8.20 38.48
CA GLU A 98 -26.07 9.23 39.44
C GLU A 98 -24.95 10.07 38.81
N ILE A 99 -25.21 11.36 38.54
CA ILE A 99 -24.22 12.29 37.98
C ILE A 99 -23.17 12.58 39.05
N ALA A 100 -22.21 11.67 39.21
CA ALA A 100 -20.99 11.91 39.95
C ALA A 100 -20.04 12.73 39.08
N GLN A 101 -19.63 13.89 39.59
CA GLN A 101 -18.56 14.69 38.99
C GLN A 101 -17.29 13.84 38.93
N PRO A 102 -16.62 13.71 37.77
CA PRO A 102 -15.41 12.92 37.72
C PRO A 102 -14.24 13.80 38.18
N GLU A 103 -13.90 13.73 39.47
CA GLU A 103 -12.53 13.99 39.89
C GLU A 103 -11.66 12.81 39.41
N VAL A 104 -11.30 12.82 38.12
CA VAL A 104 -10.31 11.89 37.58
C VAL A 104 -8.97 12.28 38.17
N LYS A 105 -8.51 11.56 39.20
CA LYS A 105 -7.08 11.48 39.47
C LYS A 105 -6.43 10.85 38.24
N GLN A 106 -5.93 11.68 37.33
CA GLN A 106 -5.12 11.24 36.21
C GLN A 106 -3.89 10.53 36.77
N GLN A 107 -3.94 9.20 36.78
CA GLN A 107 -2.79 8.37 37.07
C GLN A 107 -1.82 8.59 35.90
N LYS A 108 -0.64 9.17 36.19
CA LYS A 108 0.38 9.47 35.18
C LYS A 108 0.70 8.19 34.41
N ARG A 109 0.46 8.23 33.10
CA ARG A 109 0.68 7.08 32.21
C ARG A 109 2.17 6.91 31.98
N GLU A 110 2.61 5.66 31.92
CA GLU A 110 4.00 5.32 31.65
C GLU A 110 4.15 4.84 30.20
N VAL A 111 5.33 5.06 29.62
CA VAL A 111 5.63 4.59 28.27
C VAL A 111 5.69 3.07 28.27
N GLN A 112 4.96 2.45 27.35
CA GLN A 112 4.91 1.00 27.19
C GLN A 112 6.27 0.43 26.76
N GLU A 113 6.60 -0.77 27.23
CA GLU A 113 7.91 -1.39 26.93
C GLU A 113 8.15 -1.59 25.43
N TRP A 114 7.11 -1.97 24.67
CA TRP A 114 7.20 -2.20 23.23
C TRP A 114 7.57 -0.92 22.46
N ALA A 115 7.22 0.24 23.00
CA ALA A 115 7.45 1.52 22.34
C ALA A 115 8.90 2.02 22.50
N LYS A 116 9.67 1.51 23.47
CA LYS A 116 10.99 2.06 23.81
C LYS A 116 11.98 1.97 22.64
N ASP A 117 12.13 0.79 22.06
CA ASP A 117 13.07 0.58 20.94
C ASP A 117 12.66 1.40 19.71
N LEU A 118 11.35 1.57 19.50
CA LEU A 118 10.81 2.34 18.39
C LEU A 118 11.00 3.85 18.60
N LEU A 119 10.85 4.32 19.85
CA LEU A 119 11.15 5.70 20.26
C LEU A 119 12.64 6.03 20.17
N GLU A 120 13.53 5.05 20.34
CA GLU A 120 14.97 5.24 20.08
C GLU A 120 15.27 5.48 18.59
N ARG A 121 14.49 4.86 17.69
CA ARG A 121 14.61 5.09 16.25
C ARG A 121 14.04 6.45 15.85
N ASN A 122 12.85 6.79 16.36
CA ASN A 122 12.23 8.09 16.14
C ASN A 122 11.35 8.48 17.34
N ASP A 123 11.67 9.63 17.94
CA ASP A 123 10.97 10.20 19.09
C ASP A 123 9.57 10.77 18.76
N ASP A 124 9.24 10.90 17.47
CA ASP A 124 7.92 11.33 16.99
C ASP A 124 6.89 10.18 16.98
N VAL A 125 7.26 8.97 17.41
CA VAL A 125 6.36 7.82 17.49
C VAL A 125 5.36 8.00 18.63
N VAL A 126 4.07 7.92 18.30
CA VAL A 126 2.97 8.09 19.26
C VAL A 126 2.11 6.85 19.41
N GLY A 127 2.23 5.87 18.51
CA GLY A 127 1.49 4.63 18.62
C GLY A 127 1.75 3.63 17.51
N TRP A 128 0.90 2.61 17.46
CA TRP A 128 0.88 1.57 16.43
C TRP A 128 -0.57 1.29 16.03
N ILE A 129 -0.83 1.18 14.73
CA ILE A 129 -2.16 0.90 14.18
C ILE A 129 -2.16 -0.40 13.37
N LYS A 130 -3.21 -1.19 13.54
CA LYS A 130 -3.40 -2.47 12.88
C LYS A 130 -4.87 -2.74 12.59
N ILE A 131 -5.17 -3.38 11.45
CA ILE A 131 -6.50 -3.95 11.17
C ILE A 131 -6.34 -5.46 11.05
N PRO A 132 -6.68 -6.23 12.10
CA PRO A 132 -6.43 -7.67 12.11
C PRO A 132 -7.25 -8.40 11.04
N GLY A 133 -6.62 -9.38 10.40
CA GLY A 133 -7.21 -10.24 9.37
C GLY A 133 -7.37 -9.57 8.00
N LEU A 134 -7.12 -8.27 7.86
CA LEU A 134 -7.10 -7.60 6.56
C LEU A 134 -5.74 -7.84 5.89
N GLU A 135 -5.60 -8.99 5.23
CA GLU A 135 -4.31 -9.56 4.81
C GLU A 135 -4.14 -9.73 3.29
N ASP A 136 -2.88 -9.71 2.84
CA ASP A 136 -2.48 -10.08 1.49
C ASP A 136 -2.46 -11.62 1.27
N TYR A 137 -2.12 -12.04 0.05
CA TYR A 137 -2.08 -13.46 -0.30
C TYR A 137 -0.97 -14.24 0.42
N ASP A 138 0.02 -13.54 0.99
CA ASP A 138 1.13 -14.10 1.76
C ASP A 138 0.82 -14.07 3.28
N GLY A 139 -0.35 -13.57 3.70
CA GLY A 139 -0.77 -13.47 5.10
C GLY A 139 -0.22 -12.25 5.84
N ASN A 140 0.30 -11.25 5.13
CA ASN A 140 0.73 -10.00 5.75
C ASN A 140 -0.44 -9.02 5.82
N GLU A 141 -0.63 -8.38 6.96
CA GLU A 141 -1.69 -7.40 7.12
C GLU A 141 -1.42 -6.15 6.28
N TYR A 142 -2.42 -5.71 5.53
CA TYR A 142 -2.33 -4.51 4.71
C TYR A 142 -2.19 -3.25 5.56
N ILE A 143 -2.80 -3.23 6.75
CA ILE A 143 -2.73 -2.12 7.69
C ILE A 143 -2.06 -2.62 8.96
N ASN A 144 -0.75 -2.38 9.06
CA ASN A 144 0.08 -2.67 10.22
C ASN A 144 1.29 -1.72 10.20
N PHE A 145 1.22 -0.63 10.96
CA PHE A 145 2.17 0.48 10.85
C PHE A 145 2.40 1.22 12.18
N PRO A 146 3.59 1.77 12.41
CA PRO A 146 3.80 2.79 13.43
C PRO A 146 3.03 4.06 13.07
N VAL A 147 2.55 4.78 14.08
CA VAL A 147 1.88 6.07 13.95
C VAL A 147 2.80 7.15 14.52
N LEU A 148 3.09 8.15 13.69
CA LEU A 148 3.97 9.28 14.01
C LEU A 148 3.16 10.55 14.28
N GLN A 149 3.78 11.53 14.92
CA GLN A 149 3.23 12.87 15.08
C GLN A 149 4.27 13.91 14.67
N GLY A 150 3.97 14.71 13.64
CA GLY A 150 4.83 15.80 13.20
C GLY A 150 4.48 17.13 13.85
N GLU A 151 5.33 18.14 13.65
CA GLU A 151 5.05 19.53 14.05
C GLU A 151 3.82 20.13 13.32
N ASN A 152 3.44 19.53 12.19
CA ASN A 152 2.28 19.87 11.38
C ASN A 152 1.84 18.64 10.57
N ASN A 153 0.68 18.76 9.90
CA ASN A 153 0.10 17.67 9.10
C ASN A 153 0.78 17.46 7.73
N ASP A 154 1.80 18.23 7.38
CA ASP A 154 2.55 18.08 6.13
C ASP A 154 3.88 17.33 6.34
N TYR A 155 4.39 17.29 7.57
CA TYR A 155 5.75 16.83 7.85
C TYR A 155 5.99 15.36 7.48
N TYR A 156 5.05 14.48 7.83
CA TYR A 156 5.10 13.05 7.54
C TYR A 156 4.37 12.65 6.24
N LEU A 157 3.91 13.63 5.46
CA LEU A 157 3.23 13.38 4.20
C LEU A 157 4.13 12.67 3.18
N TYR A 158 5.42 12.98 3.15
CA TYR A 158 6.39 12.36 2.22
C TYR A 158 7.66 11.90 2.92
N LYS A 159 7.53 11.46 4.18
CA LYS A 159 8.65 10.99 4.99
C LYS A 159 8.37 9.63 5.61
N ASN A 160 9.39 8.80 5.72
CA ASN A 160 9.35 7.55 6.50
C ASN A 160 9.69 7.82 7.98
N ILE A 161 9.74 6.74 8.77
CA ILE A 161 10.11 6.77 10.19
C ILE A 161 11.53 7.31 10.42
N ASP A 162 12.44 7.20 9.46
CA ASP A 162 13.81 7.73 9.57
C ASP A 162 13.91 9.21 9.13
N ARG A 163 12.75 9.87 8.89
CA ARG A 163 12.61 11.26 8.41
C ARG A 163 13.19 11.48 7.00
N GLU A 164 13.41 10.40 6.26
CA GLU A 164 13.89 10.43 4.86
C GLU A 164 12.72 10.51 3.89
N TYR A 165 12.97 11.00 2.67
CA TYR A 165 11.94 11.10 1.66
C TYR A 165 11.39 9.72 1.32
N TYR A 166 10.07 9.58 1.40
CA TYR A 166 9.37 8.36 1.06
C TYR A 166 8.00 8.69 0.47
N GLU A 167 7.74 8.21 -0.75
CA GLU A 167 6.59 8.64 -1.55
C GLU A 167 5.26 8.31 -0.88
N SER A 168 5.10 7.13 -0.28
CA SER A 168 3.85 6.75 0.42
C SER A 168 3.69 7.39 1.80
N GLY A 169 4.67 8.21 2.22
CA GLY A 169 4.70 8.84 3.52
C GLY A 169 4.63 7.86 4.68
N SER A 170 4.35 8.38 5.86
CA SER A 170 4.07 7.56 7.05
C SER A 170 2.61 7.63 7.43
N ILE A 171 2.18 6.74 8.32
CA ILE A 171 0.92 6.92 9.03
C ILE A 171 1.18 7.93 10.17
N TYR A 172 0.38 8.98 10.24
CA TYR A 172 0.58 10.03 11.23
C TYR A 172 -0.73 10.54 11.81
N VAL A 173 -0.72 10.91 13.09
CA VAL A 173 -1.83 11.55 13.77
C VAL A 173 -1.82 13.05 13.53
N ASP A 174 -2.99 13.69 13.63
CA ASP A 174 -3.12 15.14 13.62
C ASP A 174 -2.17 15.83 14.62
N ALA A 175 -1.44 16.84 14.15
CA ALA A 175 -0.40 17.51 14.92
C ALA A 175 -0.92 18.23 16.18
N TRP A 176 -2.23 18.51 16.24
CA TRP A 176 -2.88 19.13 17.40
C TRP A 176 -3.52 18.13 18.36
N SER A 177 -3.44 16.83 18.08
CA SER A 177 -3.90 15.80 19.02
C SER A 177 -2.94 15.68 20.19
N ASN A 178 -3.46 15.68 21.41
CA ASN A 178 -2.67 15.39 22.61
C ASN A 178 -2.59 13.87 22.80
N ILE A 179 -1.38 13.32 22.82
CA ILE A 179 -1.07 11.95 23.22
C ILE A 179 0.16 12.02 24.13
N ASN A 180 -0.07 12.14 25.43
CA ASN A 180 0.99 12.29 26.42
C ASN A 180 0.67 11.55 27.72
N ALA A 181 1.59 11.61 28.68
CA ALA A 181 1.47 10.91 29.96
C ALA A 181 0.29 11.40 30.83
N GLU A 182 -0.23 12.60 30.58
CA GLU A 182 -1.29 13.23 31.37
C GLU A 182 -2.66 13.04 30.69
N GLU A 183 -2.70 13.19 29.37
CA GLU A 183 -3.93 13.15 28.60
C GLU A 183 -3.76 12.57 27.19
N GLN A 184 -4.84 11.96 26.71
CA GLN A 184 -5.02 11.55 25.33
C GLN A 184 -6.33 12.15 24.82
N THR A 185 -6.31 12.69 23.61
CA THR A 185 -7.50 13.28 22.98
C THR A 185 -8.53 12.20 22.68
N ASP A 186 -9.80 12.47 22.99
CA ASP A 186 -10.89 11.50 22.79
C ASP A 186 -11.13 11.16 21.31
N ASN A 187 -10.90 12.12 20.41
CA ASN A 187 -11.06 11.95 18.97
C ASN A 187 -9.73 12.16 18.24
N LEU A 188 -9.06 11.06 17.92
CA LEU A 188 -7.81 11.06 17.17
C LEU A 188 -8.09 10.94 15.67
N THR A 189 -7.53 11.87 14.88
CA THR A 189 -7.56 11.77 13.41
C THR A 189 -6.20 11.26 12.94
N ILE A 190 -6.21 10.10 12.27
CA ILE A 190 -5.00 9.47 11.73
C ILE A 190 -5.05 9.52 10.21
N PHE A 191 -3.96 10.01 9.61
CA PHE A 191 -3.79 10.19 8.18
C PHE A 191 -2.83 9.16 7.61
N GLY A 192 -3.06 8.82 6.34
CA GLY A 192 -2.21 7.95 5.55
C GLY A 192 -2.57 8.07 4.08
N HIS A 193 -1.59 7.89 3.20
CA HIS A 193 -1.82 7.98 1.75
C HIS A 193 -2.69 6.84 1.23
N HIS A 194 -3.39 7.12 0.13
CA HIS A 194 -3.98 6.10 -0.73
C HIS A 194 -3.07 5.91 -1.96
N MET A 195 -2.10 5.00 -1.84
CA MET A 195 -1.13 4.67 -2.89
C MET A 195 -1.58 3.46 -3.72
N GLY A 196 -2.58 3.65 -4.58
CA GLY A 196 -3.16 2.57 -5.40
C GLY A 196 -2.17 1.80 -6.28
N TYR A 197 -1.03 2.39 -6.68
CA TYR A 197 -0.01 1.68 -7.47
C TYR A 197 0.89 0.78 -6.60
N VAL A 198 1.17 1.16 -5.35
CA VAL A 198 2.03 0.40 -4.41
C VAL A 198 1.22 -0.57 -3.55
N GLY A 199 -0.02 -0.18 -3.20
CA GLY A 199 -0.85 -0.86 -2.21
C GLY A 199 -0.41 -0.62 -0.77
N THR A 200 0.35 0.45 -0.48
CA THR A 200 0.87 0.74 0.87
C THR A 200 0.02 1.78 1.61
N SER A 201 0.37 2.04 2.88
CA SER A 201 -0.31 2.99 3.76
C SER A 201 -1.80 2.66 3.89
N PHE A 202 -2.72 3.62 3.73
CA PHE A 202 -4.16 3.44 3.93
C PHE A 202 -4.94 3.08 2.66
N THR A 203 -4.26 2.58 1.63
CA THR A 203 -4.89 2.18 0.35
C THR A 203 -6.04 1.21 0.56
N HIS A 204 -5.84 0.19 1.39
CA HIS A 204 -6.79 -0.89 1.62
C HIS A 204 -8.00 -0.50 2.49
N LEU A 205 -8.01 0.71 3.08
CA LEU A 205 -9.25 1.25 3.67
C LEU A 205 -10.35 1.45 2.62
N SER A 206 -9.98 1.54 1.33
CA SER A 206 -10.96 1.62 0.25
C SER A 206 -11.76 0.33 0.03
N GLU A 207 -11.32 -0.81 0.57
CA GLU A 207 -12.04 -2.08 0.49
C GLU A 207 -13.35 -2.08 1.29
N TYR A 208 -13.47 -1.22 2.31
CA TYR A 208 -14.73 -1.02 3.04
C TYR A 208 -15.88 -0.50 2.15
N LYS A 209 -15.59 -0.05 0.91
CA LYS A 209 -16.62 0.27 -0.10
C LYS A 209 -17.44 -0.96 -0.54
N GLN A 210 -16.92 -2.17 -0.33
CA GLN A 210 -17.65 -3.41 -0.58
C GLN A 210 -18.90 -3.54 0.32
N GLY A 211 -18.96 -2.76 1.41
CA GLY A 211 -20.15 -2.59 2.23
C GLY A 211 -20.15 -3.49 3.47
N ALA A 212 -21.36 -3.83 3.93
CA ALA A 212 -21.57 -4.42 5.24
C ALA A 212 -20.93 -5.82 5.40
N ASP A 213 -20.78 -6.59 4.32
CA ASP A 213 -20.21 -7.94 4.42
C ASP A 213 -18.70 -7.89 4.68
N PHE A 214 -17.96 -7.04 3.97
CA PHE A 214 -16.55 -6.79 4.25
C PHE A 214 -16.33 -6.21 5.66
N LEU A 215 -17.20 -5.30 6.11
CA LEU A 215 -17.14 -4.75 7.46
C LEU A 215 -17.31 -5.82 8.55
N LYS A 216 -18.15 -6.84 8.33
CA LYS A 216 -18.33 -7.94 9.30
C LYS A 216 -17.08 -8.81 9.41
N GLU A 217 -16.32 -8.95 8.33
CA GLU A 217 -15.08 -9.72 8.31
C GLU A 217 -13.94 -8.94 9.00
N HIS A 218 -13.91 -7.61 8.84
CA HIS A 218 -12.89 -6.74 9.44
C HIS A 218 -13.49 -5.57 10.26
N PRO A 219 -14.14 -5.85 11.41
CA PRO A 219 -14.92 -4.83 12.14
C PRO A 219 -14.11 -3.96 13.10
N ILE A 220 -12.85 -4.33 13.38
CA ILE A 220 -12.04 -3.74 14.45
C ILE A 220 -10.79 -3.08 13.88
N ILE A 221 -10.45 -1.91 14.42
CA ILE A 221 -9.13 -1.27 14.30
C ILE A 221 -8.46 -1.40 15.67
N GLU A 222 -7.21 -1.86 15.71
CA GLU A 222 -6.39 -1.84 16.90
C GLU A 222 -5.46 -0.63 16.80
N PHE A 223 -5.57 0.32 17.74
CA PHE A 223 -4.69 1.47 17.83
C PHE A 223 -4.19 1.60 19.25
N ASN A 224 -2.89 1.41 19.45
CA ASN A 224 -2.26 1.47 20.76
C ASN A 224 -1.30 2.66 20.78
N SER A 225 -1.51 3.60 21.70
CA SER A 225 -0.56 4.69 21.89
C SER A 225 0.67 4.19 22.64
N ILE A 226 1.75 4.97 22.65
CA ILE A 226 2.92 4.62 23.49
C ILE A 226 2.61 4.62 24.99
N TYR A 227 1.40 5.02 25.41
CA TYR A 227 0.95 5.06 26.80
C TYR A 227 -0.18 4.06 27.10
N GLU A 228 -0.92 3.61 26.10
CA GLU A 228 -2.08 2.72 26.25
C GLU A 228 -1.91 1.46 25.39
N ASN A 229 -2.37 0.32 25.90
CA ASN A 229 -2.19 -0.97 25.25
C ASN A 229 -3.49 -1.78 25.22
N ASN A 230 -3.61 -2.68 24.24
CA ASN A 230 -4.78 -3.50 23.96
C ASN A 230 -6.08 -2.71 23.68
N CYS A 231 -5.96 -1.55 23.04
CA CYS A 231 -7.08 -0.69 22.63
C CYS A 231 -7.66 -1.15 21.29
N LYS A 232 -8.95 -1.49 21.31
CA LYS A 232 -9.72 -1.97 20.14
C LYS A 232 -10.89 -1.04 19.86
N TYR A 233 -11.03 -0.63 18.60
CA TYR A 233 -12.04 0.33 18.14
C TYR A 233 -12.97 -0.33 17.13
N ALA A 234 -14.27 -0.31 17.41
CA ALA A 234 -15.27 -0.82 16.48
C ALA A 234 -15.53 0.21 15.36
N ILE A 235 -15.50 -0.26 14.11
CA ILE A 235 -15.83 0.57 12.96
C ILE A 235 -17.34 0.74 12.89
N VAL A 236 -17.80 1.96 13.15
CA VAL A 236 -19.23 2.31 13.13
C VAL A 236 -19.68 2.94 11.81
N SER A 237 -18.74 3.47 11.02
CA SER A 237 -19.06 4.21 9.80
C SER A 237 -17.87 4.27 8.85
N CYS A 238 -18.16 4.22 7.55
CA CYS A 238 -17.22 4.47 6.46
C CYS A 238 -17.92 5.30 5.38
N PHE A 239 -17.32 6.40 4.95
CA PHE A 239 -17.87 7.28 3.91
C PHE A 239 -16.77 7.86 3.02
N MET A 240 -17.12 8.15 1.77
CA MET A 240 -16.25 8.87 0.85
C MET A 240 -16.71 10.32 0.77
N ILE A 241 -15.78 11.25 0.90
CA ILE A 241 -16.03 12.68 0.75
C ILE A 241 -15.37 13.15 -0.54
N ASN A 242 -16.12 13.84 -1.39
CA ASN A 242 -15.58 14.61 -2.49
C ASN A 242 -15.53 16.09 -2.08
N THR A 243 -14.37 16.73 -2.24
CA THR A 243 -14.15 18.13 -1.88
C THR A 243 -14.24 19.07 -3.08
N LYS A 244 -14.41 18.56 -4.30
CA LYS A 244 -14.66 19.39 -5.49
C LYS A 244 -16.11 19.83 -5.49
N ALA A 245 -16.34 21.14 -5.64
CA ALA A 245 -17.65 21.67 -5.98
C ALA A 245 -18.01 21.15 -7.38
N GLU A 246 -19.13 20.43 -7.50
CA GLU A 246 -19.74 20.07 -8.78
C GLU A 246 -20.37 21.29 -9.46
#